data_AF-A0AAU3HMW2-F1
#
_entry.id   AF-A0AAU3HMW2-F1
#
_cell.length_a   1.000
_cell.length_b   1.000
_cell.length_c   1.000
_cell.angle_alpha   90.00
_cell.angle_beta   90.00
_cell.angle_gamma   90.00
#
_symmetry.space_group_name_H-M   'P 1'
#
loop_
_entity.id
_entity.type
_entity.pdbx_description
1 polymer ?
#
loop_
_entity_poly.entity_id
_entity_poly.type
_entity_poly.pdbx_seq_one_letter_code
_entity_poly.pdbx_strand_id
1 'polypeptide(L)'
;MRYGLEGIAQWDGRITRAVGNPHEVAQRDELANATRDGNWQRVLTILSPRDQRSWVNAVRLDGKKRYAPLHQAAWHGAPTDIVQGLLEYGAWRTLRNSVGERPADIAAARGHHHLARILEPEVKHQVPGDVLTDLQRNLYALITRYDKTAPYCVRLPQLEALTELDPPAYWIRVTGGIFIIAFHGFELNVEARGKMDHDSSPVFRITANCVYEPSGEPWTAPTPAAVTIADLFDPEPEHWGLRGDPYLWRALRVHLSDADAPTSVDEVVSRLHTAFGELVGLDLARDRRSSVYRAQYAHGGMSSGMISLDTWRERLMPLLAERARTLLEA
;
A
#
# COMPACT_ATOMS: atom_id res chain seq x y z
N MET A 1 12.51 18.25 1.12
CA MET A 1 12.44 16.77 0.96
C MET A 1 13.87 16.21 0.88
N ARG A 2 14.55 15.97 2.01
CA ARG A 2 16.00 15.63 2.05
C ARG A 2 16.34 14.13 2.09
N TYR A 3 15.35 13.24 2.05
CA TYR A 3 15.55 11.81 2.29
C TYR A 3 14.89 10.87 1.26
N GLY A 4 14.35 11.35 0.13
CA GLY A 4 13.75 10.47 -0.89
C GLY A 4 12.69 9.51 -0.34
N LEU A 5 11.89 9.95 0.64
CA LEU A 5 10.89 9.12 1.35
C LEU A 5 9.53 9.11 0.62
N GLU A 6 9.51 9.49 -0.66
CA GLU A 6 8.29 9.54 -1.45
C GLU A 6 7.77 8.13 -1.69
N GLY A 7 6.47 7.91 -1.47
CA GLY A 7 5.85 6.59 -1.59
C GLY A 7 6.10 5.64 -0.41
N ILE A 8 6.92 6.00 0.58
CA ILE A 8 7.18 5.17 1.77
C ILE A 8 6.25 5.60 2.91
N ALA A 9 5.56 4.62 3.51
CA ALA A 9 4.69 4.88 4.65
C ALA A 9 5.48 5.45 5.85
N GLN A 10 4.86 6.34 6.61
CA GLN A 10 5.46 6.86 7.84
C GLN A 10 4.91 6.11 9.06
N TRP A 11 5.82 5.55 9.86
CA TRP A 11 5.51 5.18 11.24
C TRP A 11 5.58 6.41 12.13
N ASP A 12 4.40 6.96 12.46
CA ASP A 12 4.29 8.04 13.42
C ASP A 12 4.46 7.52 14.86
N GLY A 13 5.71 7.47 15.31
CA GLY A 13 6.08 7.05 16.65
C GLY A 13 5.74 8.06 17.74
N ARG A 14 5.22 9.26 17.44
CA ARG A 14 5.04 10.31 18.44
C ARG A 14 3.95 9.95 19.45
N ILE A 15 4.34 9.87 20.72
CA ILE A 15 3.43 9.56 21.84
C ILE A 15 3.35 10.65 22.89
N THR A 16 4.10 11.74 22.76
CA THR A 16 4.17 12.81 23.77
C THR A 16 3.86 14.19 23.21
N ARG A 17 3.26 15.04 24.05
CA ARG A 17 3.08 16.48 23.79
C ARG A 17 4.36 17.29 23.95
N ALA A 18 5.39 16.75 24.60
CA ALA A 18 6.63 17.47 24.91
C ALA A 18 7.44 17.86 23.65
N VAL A 19 7.18 17.21 22.52
CA VAL A 19 7.85 17.46 21.25
C VAL A 19 6.83 18.06 20.28
N GLY A 20 7.24 19.01 19.45
CA GLY A 20 6.44 19.61 18.36
C GLY A 20 5.84 20.97 18.67
N ASN A 21 5.28 21.64 17.65
CA ASN A 21 4.69 22.97 17.84
C ASN A 21 3.29 22.88 18.48
N PRO A 22 2.84 23.90 19.23
CA PRO A 22 1.55 23.86 19.94
C PRO A 22 0.33 23.67 19.04
N HIS A 23 0.37 24.18 17.81
CA HIS A 23 -0.74 24.06 16.86
C HIS A 23 -0.93 22.61 16.40
N GLU A 24 0.15 21.92 16.04
CA GLU A 24 0.13 20.50 15.67
C GLU A 24 -0.33 19.63 16.85
N VAL A 25 0.13 19.92 18.07
CA VAL A 25 -0.33 19.23 19.29
C VAL A 25 -1.84 19.38 19.45
N ALA A 26 -2.37 20.59 19.30
CA ALA A 26 -3.80 20.85 19.41
C ALA A 26 -4.61 20.10 18.34
N GLN A 27 -4.14 20.04 17.08
CA GLN A 27 -4.79 19.28 16.02
C GLN A 27 -4.76 17.77 16.27
N ARG A 28 -3.66 17.22 16.78
CA ARG A 28 -3.57 15.80 17.16
C ARG A 28 -4.51 15.47 18.32
N ASP A 29 -4.61 16.37 19.30
CA ASP A 29 -5.56 16.23 20.40
C ASP A 29 -7.00 16.32 19.91
N GLU A 30 -7.29 17.19 18.95
CA GLU A 30 -8.59 17.28 18.29
C GLU A 30 -8.93 15.99 17.54
N LEU A 31 -8.00 15.43 16.76
CA LEU A 31 -8.17 14.12 16.10
C LEU A 31 -8.46 13.02 17.12
N ALA A 32 -7.71 13.00 18.23
CA ALA A 32 -7.90 12.02 19.30
C ALA A 32 -9.23 12.19 20.05
N ASN A 33 -9.73 13.42 20.18
CA ASN A 33 -11.05 13.71 20.74
C ASN A 33 -12.16 13.28 19.78
N ALA A 34 -12.08 13.68 18.50
CA ALA A 34 -13.07 13.34 17.48
C ALA A 34 -13.20 11.82 17.29
N THR A 35 -12.08 11.08 17.26
CA THR A 35 -12.10 9.60 17.19
C THR A 35 -12.71 8.96 18.44
N ARG A 36 -12.37 9.47 19.64
CA ARG A 36 -12.97 8.99 20.91
C ARG A 36 -14.48 9.19 20.92
N ASP A 37 -14.94 10.35 20.43
CA ASP A 37 -16.34 10.76 20.50
C ASP A 37 -17.16 10.26 19.29
N GLY A 38 -16.53 9.51 18.36
CA GLY A 38 -17.20 8.96 17.17
C GLY A 38 -17.57 10.01 16.11
N ASN A 39 -16.95 11.20 16.14
CA ASN A 39 -17.19 12.26 15.16
C ASN A 39 -16.36 12.03 13.89
N TRP A 40 -16.78 11.05 13.09
CA TRP A 40 -16.04 10.59 11.91
C TRP A 40 -15.89 11.66 10.83
N GLN A 41 -16.89 12.54 10.66
CA GLN A 41 -16.79 13.66 9.71
C GLN A 41 -15.63 14.60 10.06
N ARG A 42 -15.44 14.87 11.37
CA ARG A 42 -14.32 15.70 11.81
C ARG A 42 -12.99 14.96 11.65
N VAL A 43 -12.95 13.66 11.92
CA VAL A 43 -11.76 12.81 11.69
C VAL A 43 -11.33 12.87 10.23
N LEU A 44 -12.24 12.63 9.28
CA LEU A 44 -11.93 12.68 7.85
C LEU A 44 -11.52 14.07 7.38
N THR A 45 -12.14 15.13 7.93
CA THR A 45 -11.73 16.52 7.67
C THR A 45 -10.28 16.77 8.08
N ILE A 46 -9.90 16.36 9.30
CA ILE A 46 -8.52 16.54 9.81
C ILE A 46 -7.53 15.71 8.98
N LEU A 47 -7.88 14.50 8.57
CA LEU A 47 -6.99 13.63 7.79
C LEU A 47 -6.96 13.95 6.29
N SER A 48 -7.84 14.81 5.78
CA SER A 48 -7.92 15.14 4.35
C SER A 48 -6.64 15.75 3.76
N PRO A 49 -5.93 16.69 4.43
CA PRO A 49 -4.72 17.30 3.88
C PRO A 49 -3.60 16.26 3.79
N ARG A 50 -2.86 16.24 2.68
CA ARG A 50 -1.80 15.25 2.42
C ARG A 50 -0.78 15.15 3.57
N ASP A 51 -0.38 16.28 4.15
CA ASP A 51 0.60 16.30 5.25
C ASP A 51 0.08 15.65 6.55
N GLN A 52 -1.23 15.57 6.73
CA GLN A 52 -1.90 15.06 7.94
C GLN A 52 -2.38 13.61 7.77
N ARG A 53 -2.38 13.07 6.55
CA ARG A 53 -2.75 11.65 6.29
C ARG A 53 -1.90 10.66 7.07
N SER A 54 -0.63 10.99 7.32
CA SER A 54 0.26 10.18 8.16
C SER A 54 -0.25 9.96 9.59
N TRP A 55 -1.19 10.79 10.08
CA TRP A 55 -1.77 10.67 11.41
C TRP A 55 -2.93 9.67 11.49
N VAL A 56 -3.30 9.00 10.40
CA VAL A 56 -4.35 7.97 10.41
C VAL A 56 -4.03 6.80 11.35
N ASN A 57 -2.74 6.57 11.63
CA ASN A 57 -2.26 5.57 12.59
C ASN A 57 -1.81 6.17 13.93
N ALA A 58 -1.96 7.49 14.11
CA ALA A 58 -1.51 8.18 15.31
C ALA A 58 -2.36 7.77 16.52
N VAL A 59 -1.70 7.74 17.68
CA VAL A 59 -2.36 7.50 18.97
C VAL A 59 -2.53 8.82 19.72
N ARG A 60 -3.46 8.86 20.67
CA ARG A 60 -3.59 10.01 21.57
C ARG A 60 -2.26 10.27 22.29
N LEU A 61 -1.78 11.51 22.22
CA LEU A 61 -0.58 11.95 22.93
C LEU A 61 -0.77 11.80 24.45
N ASP A 62 0.27 11.30 25.12
CA ASP A 62 0.33 10.89 26.52
C ASP A 62 -0.77 9.87 26.94
N GLY A 63 -1.43 9.25 25.96
CA GLY A 63 -2.50 8.27 26.17
C GLY A 63 -1.97 6.86 26.38
N LYS A 64 -2.35 6.23 27.50
CA LYS A 64 -1.88 4.86 27.87
C LYS A 64 -2.43 3.73 26.98
N LYS A 65 -3.60 3.93 26.36
CA LYS A 65 -4.32 2.87 25.64
C LYS A 65 -3.80 2.62 24.21
N ARG A 66 -3.09 3.59 23.61
CA ARG A 66 -2.56 3.51 22.24
C ARG A 66 -3.60 3.15 21.17
N TYR A 67 -4.83 3.64 21.31
CA TYR A 67 -5.86 3.49 20.27
C TYR A 67 -5.55 4.44 19.12
N ALA A 68 -5.46 3.88 17.92
CA ALA A 68 -5.48 4.63 16.66
C ALA A 68 -6.93 4.80 16.16
N PRO A 69 -7.20 5.70 15.20
CA PRO A 69 -8.52 5.87 14.58
C PRO A 69 -9.24 4.56 14.24
N LEU A 70 -8.54 3.58 13.63
CA LEU A 70 -9.14 2.30 13.25
C LEU A 70 -9.59 1.45 14.45
N HIS A 71 -8.86 1.50 15.57
CA HIS A 71 -9.29 0.85 16.81
C HIS A 71 -10.56 1.48 17.38
N GLN A 72 -10.68 2.80 17.30
CA GLN A 72 -11.88 3.50 17.76
C GLN A 72 -13.07 3.23 16.83
N ALA A 73 -12.85 3.16 15.52
CA ALA A 73 -13.89 2.81 14.56
C ALA A 73 -14.43 1.40 14.82
N ALA A 74 -13.54 0.44 15.06
CA ALA A 74 -13.90 -0.91 15.49
C ALA A 74 -14.65 -0.92 16.83
N TRP A 75 -14.25 -0.06 17.78
CA TRP A 75 -14.92 0.05 19.08
C TRP A 75 -16.34 0.62 18.98
N HIS A 76 -16.55 1.64 18.15
CA HIS A 76 -17.87 2.26 18.00
C HIS A 76 -18.82 1.47 17.09
N GLY A 77 -18.31 0.50 16.32
CA GLY A 77 -19.09 -0.09 15.24
C GLY A 77 -19.34 0.92 14.12
N ALA A 78 -18.31 1.69 13.76
CA ALA A 78 -18.42 2.77 12.79
C ALA A 78 -18.96 2.30 11.43
N PRO A 79 -19.64 3.18 10.67
CA PRO A 79 -20.09 2.88 9.33
C PRO A 79 -18.97 2.36 8.41
N THR A 80 -19.31 1.49 7.46
CA THR A 80 -18.33 0.82 6.60
C THR A 80 -17.57 1.80 5.69
N ASP A 81 -18.24 2.83 5.18
CA ASP A 81 -17.65 3.92 4.41
C ASP A 81 -16.58 4.69 5.21
N ILE A 82 -16.81 4.91 6.50
CA ILE A 82 -15.81 5.50 7.39
C ILE A 82 -14.59 4.58 7.54
N VAL A 83 -14.81 3.30 7.77
CA VAL A 83 -13.71 2.32 7.90
C VAL A 83 -12.92 2.22 6.60
N GLN A 84 -13.59 2.18 5.45
CA GLN A 84 -12.95 2.19 4.13
C GLN A 84 -12.15 3.49 3.90
N GLY A 85 -12.71 4.65 4.21
CA GLY A 85 -11.99 5.93 4.08
C GLY A 85 -10.74 6.01 4.96
N LEU A 86 -10.77 5.44 6.17
CA LEU A 86 -9.56 5.33 7.01
C LEU A 86 -8.51 4.40 6.38
N LEU A 87 -8.93 3.26 5.81
CA LEU A 87 -8.04 2.33 5.11
C LEU A 87 -7.42 2.97 3.86
N GLU A 88 -8.20 3.72 3.07
CA GLU A 88 -7.74 4.50 1.91
C GLU A 88 -6.71 5.58 2.30
N TYR A 89 -6.82 6.12 3.52
CA TYR A 89 -5.81 7.04 4.06
C TYR A 89 -4.56 6.34 4.61
N GLY A 90 -4.50 5.01 4.57
CA GLY A 90 -3.35 4.21 4.99
C GLY A 90 -3.42 3.69 6.43
N ALA A 91 -4.62 3.55 7.00
CA ALA A 91 -4.78 2.92 8.31
C ALA A 91 -4.33 1.45 8.28
N TRP A 92 -3.60 1.02 9.30
CA TRP A 92 -3.08 -0.35 9.38
C TRP A 92 -4.02 -1.28 10.15
N ARG A 93 -4.39 -2.40 9.53
CA ARG A 93 -5.27 -3.43 10.12
C ARG A 93 -4.56 -4.26 11.19
N THR A 94 -3.26 -4.45 11.02
CA THR A 94 -2.38 -5.19 11.95
C THR A 94 -1.87 -4.37 13.15
N LEU A 95 -2.08 -3.05 13.17
CA LEU A 95 -1.59 -2.23 14.28
C LEU A 95 -2.25 -2.63 15.59
N ARG A 96 -1.46 -2.94 16.61
CA ARG A 96 -1.99 -3.34 17.94
C ARG A 96 -2.12 -2.18 18.91
N ASN A 97 -3.09 -2.20 19.81
CA ASN A 97 -3.15 -1.24 20.92
C ASN A 97 -2.17 -1.61 22.07
N SER A 98 -2.26 -0.95 23.23
CA SER A 98 -1.34 -1.24 24.35
C SER A 98 -1.59 -2.57 25.08
N VAL A 99 -2.72 -3.22 24.84
CA VAL A 99 -3.03 -4.57 25.36
C VAL A 99 -2.86 -5.66 24.30
N GLY A 100 -2.38 -5.30 23.10
CA GLY A 100 -2.07 -6.25 22.03
C GLY A 100 -3.21 -6.55 21.06
N GLU A 101 -4.36 -5.87 21.16
CA GLU A 101 -5.51 -6.09 20.29
C GLU A 101 -5.37 -5.31 18.98
N ARG A 102 -5.71 -5.95 17.87
CA ARG A 102 -5.91 -5.30 16.56
C ARG A 102 -7.33 -4.72 16.47
N PRO A 103 -7.60 -3.79 15.55
CA PRO A 103 -8.95 -3.33 15.26
C PRO A 103 -9.96 -4.46 15.00
N ALA A 104 -9.59 -5.51 14.26
CA ALA A 104 -10.46 -6.66 14.01
C ALA A 104 -10.84 -7.39 15.31
N ASP A 105 -9.88 -7.56 16.23
CA ASP A 105 -10.10 -8.23 17.53
C ASP A 105 -11.11 -7.44 18.37
N ILE A 106 -10.98 -6.10 18.39
CA ILE A 106 -11.92 -5.19 19.09
C ILE A 106 -13.32 -5.28 18.47
N ALA A 107 -13.42 -5.25 17.14
CA ALA A 107 -14.70 -5.34 16.44
C ALA A 107 -15.40 -6.68 16.74
N ALA A 108 -14.65 -7.79 16.71
CA ALA A 108 -15.17 -9.12 17.03
C ALA A 108 -15.65 -9.21 18.48
N ALA A 109 -14.84 -8.74 19.44
CA ALA A 109 -15.19 -8.74 20.87
C ALA A 109 -16.45 -7.93 21.19
N ARG A 110 -16.79 -6.94 20.35
CA ARG A 110 -17.98 -6.08 20.51
C ARG A 110 -19.18 -6.54 19.69
N GLY A 111 -19.07 -7.64 18.96
CA GLY A 111 -20.15 -8.18 18.12
C GLY A 111 -20.29 -7.48 16.76
N HIS A 112 -19.36 -6.60 16.38
CA HIS A 112 -19.32 -5.96 15.07
C HIS A 112 -18.68 -6.88 14.02
N HIS A 113 -19.22 -8.08 13.84
CA HIS A 113 -18.64 -9.14 12.99
C HIS A 113 -18.49 -8.77 11.51
N HIS A 114 -19.28 -7.81 11.02
CA HIS A 114 -19.11 -7.29 9.66
C HIS A 114 -17.84 -6.45 9.55
N LEU A 115 -17.56 -5.59 10.52
CA LEU A 115 -16.30 -4.83 10.58
C LEU A 115 -15.11 -5.73 10.85
N ALA A 116 -15.24 -6.73 11.73
CA ALA A 116 -14.16 -7.68 11.99
C ALA A 116 -13.64 -8.31 10.68
N ARG A 117 -14.55 -8.72 9.78
CA ARG A 117 -14.21 -9.26 8.45
C ARG A 117 -13.52 -8.24 7.54
N ILE A 118 -13.97 -6.99 7.53
CA ILE A 118 -13.36 -5.91 6.71
C ILE A 118 -11.96 -5.53 7.23
N LEU A 119 -11.77 -5.68 8.54
CA LEU A 119 -10.54 -5.34 9.25
C LEU A 119 -9.56 -6.52 9.36
N GLU A 120 -9.89 -7.70 8.83
CA GLU A 120 -8.92 -8.80 8.77
C GLU A 120 -7.69 -8.39 7.95
N PRO A 121 -6.46 -8.66 8.43
CA PRO A 121 -5.24 -8.30 7.72
C PRO A 121 -5.16 -8.84 6.29
N GLU A 122 -4.68 -8.01 5.38
CA GLU A 122 -4.40 -8.40 3.99
C GLU A 122 -2.89 -8.67 3.86
N VAL A 123 -2.46 -9.87 4.29
CA VAL A 123 -1.05 -10.26 4.32
C VAL A 123 -0.51 -10.43 2.89
N LYS A 124 0.27 -9.45 2.43
CA LYS A 124 0.99 -9.48 1.15
C LYS A 124 2.34 -10.19 1.25
N HIS A 125 3.00 -10.07 2.41
CA HIS A 125 4.33 -10.64 2.66
C HIS A 125 4.24 -11.67 3.78
N GLN A 126 4.34 -12.95 3.42
CA GLN A 126 4.25 -14.06 4.36
C GLN A 126 5.57 -14.19 5.14
N VAL A 127 5.52 -13.92 6.45
CA VAL A 127 6.65 -14.10 7.37
C VAL A 127 6.17 -14.95 8.55
N PRO A 128 6.85 -16.05 8.90
CA PRO A 128 6.50 -16.86 10.07
C PRO A 128 6.48 -16.03 11.36
N GLY A 129 5.52 -16.28 12.24
CA GLY A 129 5.29 -15.43 13.43
C GLY A 129 6.43 -15.44 14.45
N ASP A 130 7.13 -16.56 14.58
CA ASP A 130 8.36 -16.70 15.37
C ASP A 130 9.50 -15.87 14.77
N VAL A 131 9.72 -15.96 13.46
CA VAL A 131 10.68 -15.14 12.72
C VAL A 131 10.36 -13.66 12.89
N LEU A 132 9.08 -13.27 12.74
CA LEU A 132 8.64 -11.88 12.90
C LEU A 132 8.90 -11.36 14.31
N THR A 133 8.68 -12.19 15.33
CA THR A 133 8.96 -11.87 16.74
C THR A 133 10.45 -11.65 16.98
N ASP A 134 11.30 -12.51 16.41
CA ASP A 134 12.75 -12.39 16.53
C ASP A 134 13.29 -11.17 15.77
N LEU A 135 12.80 -10.90 14.56
CA LEU A 135 13.11 -9.68 13.81
C LEU A 135 12.70 -8.43 14.59
N GLN A 136 11.51 -8.43 15.20
CA GLN A 136 10.97 -7.33 16.00
C GLN A 136 11.89 -7.02 17.19
N ARG A 137 12.32 -8.07 17.92
CA ARG A 137 13.26 -7.95 19.04
C ARG A 137 14.59 -7.36 18.58
N ASN A 138 15.16 -7.88 17.50
CA ASN A 138 16.46 -7.44 16.99
C ASN A 138 16.42 -5.99 16.46
N LEU A 139 15.33 -5.60 15.80
CA LEU A 139 15.10 -4.21 15.38
C LEU A 139 15.04 -3.26 16.59
N TYR A 140 14.34 -3.65 17.66
CA TYR A 140 14.24 -2.80 18.87
C TYR A 140 15.58 -2.65 19.57
N ALA A 141 16.38 -3.72 19.63
CA ALA A 141 17.74 -3.67 20.15
C ALA A 141 18.62 -2.72 19.31
N LEU A 142 18.53 -2.78 17.97
CA LEU A 142 19.24 -1.88 17.07
C LEU A 142 18.85 -0.42 17.32
N ILE A 143 17.55 -0.09 17.27
CA ILE A 143 17.07 1.29 17.45
C ILE A 143 17.50 1.82 18.83
N THR A 144 17.37 1.01 19.88
CA THR A 144 17.74 1.41 21.26
C THR A 144 19.25 1.63 21.40
N ARG A 145 20.07 0.87 20.68
CA ARG A 145 21.53 1.05 20.68
C ARG A 145 21.92 2.37 20.02
N TYR A 146 21.28 2.72 18.91
CA TYR A 146 21.52 3.97 18.17
C TYR A 146 20.93 5.19 18.87
N ASP A 147 19.72 5.06 19.42
CA ASP A 147 19.03 6.10 20.16
C ASP A 147 18.45 5.53 21.45
N LYS A 148 19.25 5.65 22.52
CA LYS A 148 18.89 5.18 23.87
C LYS A 148 17.63 5.86 24.43
N THR A 149 17.24 7.01 23.88
CA THR A 149 16.04 7.74 24.31
C THR A 149 14.78 7.26 23.59
N ALA A 150 14.91 6.63 22.42
CA ALA A 150 13.79 6.25 21.58
C ALA A 150 12.69 5.43 22.30
N PRO A 151 13.00 4.40 23.10
CA PRO A 151 11.96 3.62 23.78
C PRO A 151 11.08 4.43 24.75
N TYR A 152 11.57 5.57 25.23
CA TYR A 152 10.87 6.45 26.17
C TYR A 152 10.16 7.61 25.49
N CYS A 153 10.63 8.02 24.32
CA CYS A 153 10.13 9.20 23.62
C CYS A 153 9.17 8.85 22.48
N VAL A 154 9.31 7.66 21.89
CA VAL A 154 8.51 7.22 20.75
C VAL A 154 7.98 5.80 20.94
N ARG A 155 6.84 5.53 20.31
CA ARG A 155 6.34 4.19 20.09
C ARG A 155 7.19 3.53 19.00
N LEU A 156 7.95 2.51 19.39
CA LEU A 156 8.73 1.70 18.45
C LEU A 156 7.84 0.97 17.43
N PRO A 157 8.36 0.71 16.22
CA PRO A 157 7.57 0.22 15.09
C PRO A 157 7.13 -1.24 15.21
N GLN A 158 5.94 -1.61 14.73
CA GLN A 158 5.46 -3.01 14.74
C GLN A 158 5.63 -3.61 13.35
N LEU A 159 6.35 -4.73 13.25
CA LEU A 159 6.70 -5.33 11.95
C LEU A 159 5.51 -5.97 11.25
N GLU A 160 4.46 -6.38 11.99
CA GLU A 160 3.23 -6.90 11.40
C GLU A 160 2.63 -5.92 10.37
N ALA A 161 2.76 -4.61 10.59
CA ALA A 161 2.29 -3.60 9.64
C ALA A 161 3.01 -3.68 8.28
N LEU A 162 4.30 -4.04 8.25
CA LEU A 162 5.04 -4.21 6.98
C LEU A 162 4.47 -5.34 6.13
N THR A 163 3.80 -6.33 6.74
CA THR A 163 3.28 -7.49 6.00
C THR A 163 2.13 -7.12 5.05
N GLU A 164 1.48 -5.99 5.26
CA GLU A 164 0.36 -5.48 4.46
C GLU A 164 0.79 -4.37 3.47
N LEU A 165 1.99 -3.80 3.66
CA LEU A 165 2.46 -2.66 2.89
C LEU A 165 3.03 -3.07 1.53
N ASP A 166 2.87 -2.18 0.56
CA ASP A 166 3.43 -2.30 -0.77
C ASP A 166 3.88 -0.91 -1.27
N PRO A 167 5.20 -0.62 -1.33
CA PRO A 167 6.30 -1.53 -0.98
C PRO A 167 6.31 -1.86 0.54
N PRO A 168 6.90 -2.99 0.97
CA PRO A 168 6.94 -3.41 2.38
C PRO A 168 7.97 -2.61 3.18
N ALA A 169 7.80 -1.29 3.22
CA ALA A 169 8.70 -0.36 3.85
C ALA A 169 7.93 0.76 4.56
N TYR A 170 8.43 1.14 5.73
CA TYR A 170 8.08 2.40 6.36
C TYR A 170 9.31 3.05 6.97
N TRP A 171 9.19 4.33 7.35
CA TRP A 171 10.24 5.01 8.11
C TRP A 171 9.72 5.55 9.45
N ILE A 172 10.61 5.62 10.44
CA ILE A 172 10.32 6.20 11.76
C ILE A 172 11.33 7.32 12.07
N ARG A 173 10.83 8.40 12.68
CA ARG A 173 11.67 9.45 13.27
C ARG A 173 12.01 9.11 14.72
N VAL A 174 13.28 9.21 15.05
CA VAL A 174 13.80 9.18 16.43
C VAL A 174 14.59 10.47 16.71
N THR A 175 15.09 10.67 17.94
CA THR A 175 15.84 11.86 18.32
C THR A 175 17.14 11.98 17.50
N GLY A 176 17.81 10.87 17.26
CA GLY A 176 19.08 10.81 16.51
C GLY A 176 18.97 10.90 14.99
N GLY A 177 17.77 10.77 14.40
CA GLY A 177 17.62 10.65 12.95
C GLY A 177 16.36 9.91 12.52
N ILE A 178 16.41 9.28 11.35
CA ILE A 178 15.38 8.38 10.85
C ILE A 178 15.93 6.97 10.68
N PHE A 179 15.03 6.00 10.81
CA PHE A 179 15.24 4.64 10.34
C PHE A 179 14.27 4.35 9.22
N ILE A 180 14.77 3.89 8.08
CA ILE A 180 13.96 3.28 7.02
C ILE A 180 14.04 1.77 7.25
N ILE A 181 12.90 1.11 7.32
CA ILE A 181 12.79 -0.31 7.67
C ILE A 181 11.98 -0.97 6.58
N ALA A 182 12.55 -1.98 5.93
CA ALA A 182 11.91 -2.70 4.85
C ALA A 182 12.10 -4.21 4.97
N PHE A 183 11.11 -4.99 4.52
CA PHE A 183 11.32 -6.41 4.32
C PHE A 183 12.16 -6.68 3.07
N HIS A 184 13.02 -7.68 3.18
CA HIS A 184 13.72 -8.31 2.06
C HIS A 184 13.67 -9.83 2.28
N GLY A 185 12.67 -10.49 1.68
CA GLY A 185 12.38 -11.89 1.98
C GLY A 185 12.00 -12.10 3.46
N PHE A 186 12.76 -12.93 4.18
CA PHE A 186 12.58 -13.22 5.60
C PHE A 186 13.49 -12.39 6.52
N GLU A 187 14.06 -11.30 6.00
CA GLU A 187 15.00 -10.43 6.70
C GLU A 187 14.52 -8.97 6.64
N LEU A 188 15.11 -8.11 7.49
CA LEU A 188 14.94 -6.67 7.37
C LEU A 188 16.18 -6.03 6.79
N ASN A 189 15.96 -5.13 5.85
CA ASN A 189 16.93 -4.10 5.49
C ASN A 189 16.58 -2.82 6.27
N VAL A 190 17.53 -2.32 7.08
CA VAL A 190 17.31 -1.16 7.95
C VAL A 190 18.39 -0.12 7.68
N GLU A 191 17.99 1.02 7.15
CA GLU A 191 18.88 2.15 6.90
C GLU A 191 18.70 3.22 7.98
N ALA A 192 19.80 3.64 8.61
CA ALA A 192 19.80 4.72 9.60
C ALA A 192 20.37 6.01 8.98
N ARG A 193 19.62 7.12 9.05
CA ARG A 193 20.08 8.44 8.56
C ARG A 193 19.94 9.51 9.66
N GLY A 194 21.02 10.14 10.10
CA GLY A 194 20.97 11.28 11.03
C GLY A 194 22.11 11.35 12.06
N LYS A 195 22.22 12.53 12.71
CA LYS A 195 23.37 13.09 13.48
C LYS A 195 24.29 12.10 14.21
N MET A 196 25.37 11.70 13.54
CA MET A 196 26.75 11.63 14.04
C MET A 196 27.64 11.27 12.85
N ASP A 197 28.70 12.05 12.59
CA ASP A 197 29.96 11.85 11.84
C ASP A 197 30.20 10.60 10.94
N HIS A 198 29.16 10.02 10.37
CA HIS A 198 29.26 8.98 9.37
C HIS A 198 28.80 9.58 8.05
N ASP A 199 29.78 9.88 7.20
CA ASP A 199 29.60 10.12 5.76
C ASP A 199 28.86 8.95 5.08
N SER A 200 28.85 7.78 5.75
CA SER A 200 28.12 6.57 5.37
C SER A 200 26.84 6.41 6.19
N SER A 201 25.65 6.66 5.63
CA SER A 201 24.37 6.25 6.25
C SER A 201 24.37 4.72 6.36
N PRO A 202 24.54 4.11 7.56
CA PRO A 202 24.79 2.68 7.65
C PRO A 202 23.51 1.88 7.41
N VAL A 203 23.71 0.71 6.80
CA VAL A 203 22.65 -0.21 6.44
C VAL A 203 22.86 -1.53 7.17
N PHE A 204 21.83 -1.95 7.90
CA PHE A 204 21.83 -3.16 8.70
C PHE A 204 20.94 -4.21 8.05
N ARG A 205 21.48 -5.42 7.95
CA ARG A 205 20.68 -6.61 7.65
C ARG A 205 20.30 -7.28 8.96
N ILE A 206 19.01 -7.40 9.25
CA ILE A 206 18.50 -8.05 10.46
C ILE A 206 17.86 -9.37 10.07
N THR A 207 18.33 -10.44 10.69
CA THR A 207 17.77 -11.78 10.58
C THR A 207 17.14 -12.17 11.92
N ALA A 208 16.41 -13.30 11.98
CA ALA A 208 15.91 -13.82 13.25
C ALA A 208 17.04 -14.04 14.28
N ASN A 209 18.21 -14.49 13.81
CA ASN A 209 19.31 -14.90 14.67
C ASN A 209 20.27 -13.77 15.04
N CYS A 210 20.49 -12.80 14.14
CA CYS A 210 21.58 -11.82 14.26
C CYS A 210 21.27 -10.49 13.56
N VAL A 211 21.92 -9.43 14.03
CA VAL A 211 22.04 -8.12 13.36
C VAL A 211 23.44 -8.03 12.75
N TYR A 212 23.52 -7.84 11.43
CA TYR A 212 24.80 -7.72 10.72
C TYR A 212 25.15 -6.23 10.48
N GLU A 213 26.37 -5.83 10.85
CA GLU A 213 26.92 -4.47 10.70
C GLU A 213 28.02 -4.40 9.64
N PRO A 214 28.24 -3.20 9.06
CA PRO A 214 27.61 -2.77 7.83
C PRO A 214 28.03 -3.67 6.64
N SER A 215 27.06 -4.34 6.03
CA SER A 215 27.27 -5.21 4.85
C SER A 215 26.15 -5.13 3.80
N GLY A 216 25.22 -4.18 3.96
CA GLY A 216 24.08 -3.99 3.05
C GLY A 216 24.23 -2.79 2.12
N GLU A 217 23.59 -2.85 0.96
CA GLU A 217 23.37 -1.69 0.09
C GLU A 217 22.20 -0.86 0.64
N PRO A 218 22.23 0.49 0.55
CA PRO A 218 21.12 1.36 0.94
C PRO A 218 19.81 0.84 0.39
N TRP A 219 18.75 0.88 1.19
CA TRP A 219 17.44 0.51 0.67
C TRP A 219 17.10 1.47 -0.46
N THR A 220 17.12 0.95 -1.68
CA THR A 220 16.42 1.55 -2.80
C THR A 220 14.99 1.07 -2.69
N ALA A 221 14.03 1.99 -2.89
CA ALA A 221 12.70 1.53 -3.21
C ALA A 221 12.84 0.48 -4.31
N PRO A 222 12.09 -0.65 -4.25
CA PRO A 222 11.98 -1.46 -5.45
C PRO A 222 11.67 -0.46 -6.55
N THR A 223 12.51 -0.43 -7.60
CA THR A 223 12.18 0.34 -8.79
C THR A 223 10.73 -0.02 -9.05
N PRO A 224 9.78 0.94 -9.02
CA PRO A 224 8.35 0.61 -9.14
C PRO A 224 8.30 -0.37 -10.29
N ALA A 225 7.82 -1.61 -10.03
CA ALA A 225 7.92 -2.72 -10.97
C ALA A 225 7.62 -2.11 -12.34
N ALA A 226 8.65 -2.06 -13.21
CA ALA A 226 8.71 -1.05 -14.24
C ALA A 226 7.38 -1.03 -14.96
N VAL A 227 6.65 0.09 -14.89
CA VAL A 227 5.21 0.03 -15.09
C VAL A 227 4.91 -0.70 -16.38
N THR A 228 4.25 -1.82 -16.23
CA THR A 228 4.08 -2.78 -17.29
C THR A 228 2.88 -2.37 -18.11
N ILE A 229 2.84 -2.82 -19.36
CA ILE A 229 1.64 -2.62 -20.18
C ILE A 229 0.43 -3.32 -19.54
N ALA A 230 0.65 -4.35 -18.71
CA ALA A 230 -0.39 -5.04 -17.96
C ALA A 230 -1.09 -4.15 -16.92
N ASP A 231 -0.40 -3.15 -16.34
CA ASP A 231 -0.98 -2.25 -15.34
C ASP A 231 -2.07 -1.34 -15.94
N LEU A 232 -2.02 -1.11 -17.25
CA LEU A 232 -3.06 -0.35 -17.98
C LEU A 232 -4.43 -1.05 -17.96
N PHE A 233 -4.47 -2.35 -17.68
CA PHE A 233 -5.70 -3.13 -17.67
C PHE A 233 -6.48 -3.01 -16.36
N ASP A 234 -5.93 -2.32 -15.36
CA ASP A 234 -6.59 -2.04 -14.09
C ASP A 234 -6.98 -0.56 -13.95
N PRO A 235 -8.19 -0.26 -13.44
CA PRO A 235 -9.30 -1.19 -13.19
C PRO A 235 -9.94 -1.71 -14.49
N GLU A 236 -10.62 -2.86 -14.42
CA GLU A 236 -11.45 -3.35 -15.54
C GLU A 236 -12.58 -2.34 -15.87
N PRO A 237 -12.97 -2.17 -17.15
CA PRO A 237 -14.09 -1.31 -17.52
C PRO A 237 -15.43 -1.89 -17.04
N GLU A 238 -16.32 -1.01 -16.59
CA GLU A 238 -17.65 -1.39 -16.05
C GLU A 238 -18.62 -1.90 -17.14
N HIS A 239 -18.34 -1.55 -18.40
CA HIS A 239 -19.17 -1.91 -19.54
C HIS A 239 -18.35 -2.73 -20.53
N TRP A 240 -19.01 -3.68 -21.20
CA TRP A 240 -18.43 -4.55 -22.22
C TRP A 240 -19.33 -4.58 -23.45
N GLY A 241 -18.78 -4.89 -24.64
CA GLY A 241 -19.57 -4.98 -25.87
C GLY A 241 -20.30 -6.31 -25.97
N LEU A 242 -19.55 -7.41 -25.89
CA LEU A 242 -20.02 -8.79 -25.96
C LEU A 242 -19.34 -9.65 -24.89
N ARG A 243 -19.90 -10.85 -24.66
CA ARG A 243 -19.52 -11.73 -23.54
C ARG A 243 -18.09 -12.27 -23.60
N GLY A 244 -17.43 -12.24 -24.75
CA GLY A 244 -16.04 -12.62 -24.90
C GLY A 244 -15.04 -11.50 -24.56
N ASP A 245 -15.48 -10.23 -24.53
CA ASP A 245 -14.58 -9.07 -24.32
C ASP A 245 -13.84 -9.09 -22.98
N PRO A 246 -14.47 -9.43 -21.82
CA PRO A 246 -13.76 -9.49 -20.54
C PRO A 246 -12.64 -10.54 -20.53
N TYR A 247 -12.84 -11.65 -21.24
CA TYR A 247 -11.85 -12.72 -21.31
C TYR A 247 -10.69 -12.35 -22.23
N LEU A 248 -10.96 -11.68 -23.34
CA LEU A 248 -9.92 -11.11 -24.20
C LEU A 248 -9.12 -10.03 -23.45
N TRP A 249 -9.78 -9.17 -22.67
CA TRP A 249 -9.11 -8.17 -21.83
C TRP A 249 -8.11 -8.80 -20.86
N ARG A 250 -8.53 -9.84 -20.14
CA ARG A 250 -7.66 -10.59 -19.23
C ARG A 250 -6.54 -11.33 -19.97
N ALA A 251 -6.83 -11.90 -21.14
CA ALA A 251 -5.83 -12.56 -21.96
C ALA A 251 -4.76 -11.58 -22.46
N LEU A 252 -5.15 -10.37 -22.88
CA LEU A 252 -4.22 -9.31 -23.27
C LEU A 252 -3.34 -8.87 -22.10
N ARG A 253 -3.92 -8.68 -20.91
CA ARG A 253 -3.16 -8.37 -19.69
C ARG A 253 -2.09 -9.42 -19.41
N VAL A 254 -2.45 -10.70 -19.46
CA VAL A 254 -1.51 -11.81 -19.23
C VAL A 254 -0.44 -11.85 -20.32
N HIS A 255 -0.83 -11.73 -21.59
CA HIS A 255 0.09 -11.76 -22.73
C HIS A 255 1.13 -10.62 -22.69
N LEU A 256 0.78 -9.49 -22.08
CA LEU A 256 1.62 -8.30 -21.99
C LEU A 256 2.30 -8.15 -20.61
N SER A 257 2.23 -9.17 -19.75
CA SER A 257 2.80 -9.13 -18.39
C SER A 257 4.33 -9.22 -18.36
N ASP A 258 4.92 -9.94 -19.32
CA ASP A 258 6.38 -10.10 -19.44
C ASP A 258 7.01 -9.07 -20.40
N ALA A 259 6.24 -8.06 -20.82
CA ALA A 259 6.71 -7.07 -21.79
C ALA A 259 7.62 -6.04 -21.12
N ASP A 260 8.79 -5.78 -21.73
CA ASP A 260 9.72 -4.73 -21.28
C ASP A 260 9.00 -3.39 -21.10
N ALA A 261 9.46 -2.58 -20.14
CA ALA A 261 8.89 -1.28 -19.83
C ALA A 261 8.79 -0.41 -21.10
N PRO A 262 7.61 0.15 -21.40
CA PRO A 262 7.43 0.94 -22.61
C PRO A 262 8.19 2.26 -22.51
N THR A 263 8.81 2.66 -23.61
CA THR A 263 9.58 3.92 -23.69
C THR A 263 8.78 5.08 -24.28
N SER A 264 7.59 4.81 -24.84
CA SER A 264 6.68 5.81 -25.40
C SER A 264 5.24 5.30 -25.51
N VAL A 265 4.27 6.22 -25.61
CA VAL A 265 2.85 5.89 -25.83
C VAL A 265 2.64 5.16 -27.16
N ASP A 266 3.37 5.55 -28.22
CA ASP A 266 3.26 4.92 -29.54
C ASP A 266 3.71 3.45 -29.52
N GLU A 267 4.74 3.15 -28.74
CA GLU A 267 5.20 1.77 -28.52
C GLU A 267 4.14 0.93 -27.79
N VAL A 268 3.50 1.49 -26.76
CA VAL A 268 2.40 0.81 -26.05
C VAL A 268 1.25 0.50 -27.00
N VAL A 269 0.80 1.50 -27.78
CA VAL A 269 -0.29 1.32 -28.74
C VAL A 269 0.06 0.26 -29.78
N SER A 270 1.28 0.28 -30.31
CA SER A 270 1.76 -0.72 -31.27
C SER A 270 1.73 -2.14 -30.68
N ARG A 271 2.20 -2.31 -29.44
CA ARG A 271 2.20 -3.60 -28.74
C ARG A 271 0.78 -4.08 -28.44
N LEU A 272 -0.12 -3.20 -28.02
CA LEU A 272 -1.54 -3.53 -27.79
C LEU A 272 -2.22 -4.04 -29.06
N HIS A 273 -2.01 -3.36 -30.19
CA HIS A 273 -2.55 -3.78 -31.49
C HIS A 273 -1.95 -5.12 -31.95
N THR A 274 -0.65 -5.33 -31.72
CA THR A 274 0.03 -6.59 -32.06
C THR A 274 -0.51 -7.75 -31.23
N ALA A 275 -0.57 -7.59 -29.90
CA ALA A 275 -1.10 -8.61 -29.00
C ALA A 275 -2.58 -8.92 -29.28
N PHE A 276 -3.39 -7.92 -29.60
CA PHE A 276 -4.77 -8.13 -30.04
C PHE A 276 -4.80 -8.97 -31.33
N GLY A 277 -3.93 -8.65 -32.29
CA GLY A 277 -3.79 -9.38 -33.53
C GLY A 277 -3.41 -10.84 -33.35
N GLU A 278 -2.50 -11.13 -32.43
CA GLU A 278 -2.07 -12.49 -32.09
C GLU A 278 -3.18 -13.30 -31.40
N LEU A 279 -3.82 -12.71 -30.39
CA LEU A 279 -4.84 -13.39 -29.58
C LEU A 279 -6.16 -13.58 -30.33
N VAL A 280 -6.57 -12.59 -31.12
CA VAL A 280 -7.80 -12.63 -31.91
C VAL A 280 -7.52 -13.16 -33.32
N GLY A 281 -6.29 -13.23 -33.81
CA GLY A 281 -6.01 -13.71 -35.17
C GLY A 281 -6.60 -12.81 -36.27
N LEU A 282 -6.68 -11.50 -36.06
CA LEU A 282 -7.07 -10.49 -37.06
C LEU A 282 -6.49 -9.12 -36.73
N ASP A 283 -6.29 -8.29 -37.75
CA ASP A 283 -5.85 -6.90 -37.57
C ASP A 283 -7.05 -5.99 -37.31
N LEU A 284 -7.18 -5.50 -36.08
CA LEU A 284 -8.29 -4.64 -35.64
C LEU A 284 -8.39 -3.33 -36.43
N ALA A 285 -7.27 -2.79 -36.92
CA ALA A 285 -7.25 -1.53 -37.66
C ALA A 285 -7.75 -1.70 -39.11
N ARG A 286 -7.54 -2.88 -39.70
CA ARG A 286 -7.90 -3.17 -41.10
C ARG A 286 -9.25 -3.88 -41.25
N ASP A 287 -9.61 -4.74 -40.30
CA ASP A 287 -10.82 -5.56 -40.39
C ASP A 287 -12.08 -4.72 -40.20
N ARG A 288 -13.09 -4.80 -41.07
CA ARG A 288 -14.31 -3.96 -41.00
C ARG A 288 -15.50 -4.65 -40.33
N ARG A 289 -15.34 -5.87 -39.82
CA ARG A 289 -16.42 -6.58 -39.12
C ARG A 289 -16.74 -5.89 -37.79
N SER A 290 -17.98 -6.02 -37.33
CA SER A 290 -18.44 -5.49 -36.04
C SER A 290 -18.13 -6.44 -34.88
N SER A 291 -18.04 -7.74 -35.14
CA SER A 291 -17.77 -8.75 -34.13
C SER A 291 -17.12 -10.00 -34.71
N VAL A 292 -16.50 -10.80 -33.83
CA VAL A 292 -15.85 -12.06 -34.21
C VAL A 292 -16.03 -13.11 -33.12
N TYR A 293 -16.23 -14.36 -33.51
CA TYR A 293 -16.30 -15.48 -32.57
C TYR A 293 -14.91 -16.10 -32.34
N ARG A 294 -14.56 -16.36 -31.09
CA ARG A 294 -13.38 -17.12 -30.69
C ARG A 294 -13.74 -18.17 -29.65
N ALA A 295 -13.52 -19.43 -30.00
CA ALA A 295 -13.86 -20.57 -29.14
C ALA A 295 -13.09 -20.53 -27.81
N GLN A 296 -11.84 -20.06 -27.80
CA GLN A 296 -11.02 -19.95 -26.59
C GLN A 296 -11.56 -18.97 -25.54
N TYR A 297 -12.48 -18.08 -25.91
CA TYR A 297 -13.15 -17.16 -24.99
C TYR A 297 -14.59 -17.57 -24.71
N ALA A 298 -15.02 -18.75 -25.16
CA ALA A 298 -16.36 -19.26 -24.92
C ALA A 298 -16.44 -20.03 -23.59
N HIS A 299 -17.38 -19.63 -22.73
CA HIS A 299 -17.57 -20.21 -21.40
C HIS A 299 -19.00 -20.77 -21.18
N GLY A 300 -19.68 -21.14 -22.27
CA GLY A 300 -21.02 -21.73 -22.27
C GLY A 300 -22.15 -20.72 -22.55
N GLY A 301 -23.16 -21.16 -23.32
CA GLY A 301 -24.29 -20.34 -23.79
C GLY A 301 -24.11 -19.76 -25.20
N MET A 302 -25.21 -19.40 -25.87
CA MET A 302 -25.16 -18.73 -27.18
C MET A 302 -24.38 -17.42 -27.03
N SER A 303 -23.38 -17.15 -27.87
CA SER A 303 -22.57 -15.91 -27.86
C SER A 303 -21.54 -15.72 -26.75
N SER A 304 -21.18 -16.73 -25.94
CA SER A 304 -20.18 -16.56 -24.87
C SER A 304 -18.77 -16.20 -25.38
N GLY A 305 -18.41 -16.64 -26.59
CA GLY A 305 -17.10 -16.38 -27.21
C GLY A 305 -17.10 -15.24 -28.25
N MET A 306 -18.14 -14.42 -28.29
CA MET A 306 -18.22 -13.30 -29.23
C MET A 306 -17.46 -12.08 -28.67
N ILE A 307 -16.60 -11.49 -29.49
CA ILE A 307 -15.82 -10.27 -29.22
C ILE A 307 -16.38 -9.12 -30.07
N SER A 308 -16.58 -7.95 -29.48
CA SER A 308 -17.09 -6.75 -30.16
C SER A 308 -15.94 -5.90 -30.72
N LEU A 309 -15.67 -6.01 -32.03
CA LEU A 309 -14.57 -5.26 -32.67
C LEU A 309 -14.84 -3.74 -32.66
N ASP A 310 -16.10 -3.32 -32.71
CA ASP A 310 -16.49 -1.91 -32.63
C ASP A 310 -16.18 -1.34 -31.23
N THR A 311 -16.57 -2.07 -30.18
CA THR A 311 -16.26 -1.66 -28.79
C THR A 311 -14.75 -1.59 -28.53
N TRP A 312 -13.99 -2.53 -29.10
CA TRP A 312 -12.54 -2.51 -28.99
C TRP A 312 -11.91 -1.31 -29.70
N ARG A 313 -12.34 -0.99 -30.92
CA ARG A 313 -11.83 0.18 -31.67
C ARG A 313 -12.22 1.51 -31.05
N GLU A 314 -13.48 1.66 -30.67
CA GLU A 314 -14.04 2.97 -30.34
C GLU A 314 -13.84 3.32 -28.88
N ARG A 315 -13.64 2.33 -28.00
CA ARG A 315 -13.59 2.57 -26.55
C ARG A 315 -12.42 1.91 -25.84
N LEU A 316 -12.22 0.60 -26.00
CA LEU A 316 -11.24 -0.12 -25.16
C LEU A 316 -9.79 0.18 -25.55
N MET A 317 -9.46 0.24 -26.85
CA MET A 317 -8.13 0.64 -27.30
C MET A 317 -7.82 2.11 -26.97
N PRO A 318 -8.73 3.08 -27.22
CA PRO A 318 -8.55 4.45 -26.76
C PRO A 318 -8.38 4.59 -25.24
N LEU A 319 -9.13 3.82 -24.44
CA LEU A 319 -8.99 3.82 -22.97
C LEU A 319 -7.59 3.41 -22.53
N LEU A 320 -7.04 2.34 -23.11
CA LEU A 320 -5.70 1.85 -22.79
C LEU A 320 -4.62 2.85 -23.24
N ALA A 321 -4.80 3.50 -24.39
CA ALA A 321 -3.90 4.56 -24.85
C ALA A 321 -3.91 5.80 -23.93
N GLU A 322 -5.08 6.18 -23.42
CA GLU A 322 -5.21 7.30 -22.46
C GLU A 322 -4.53 6.98 -21.13
N ARG A 323 -4.73 5.75 -20.64
CA ARG A 323 -4.03 5.27 -19.44
C ARG A 323 -2.52 5.28 -19.65
N ALA A 324 -2.04 4.84 -20.80
CA ALA A 324 -0.62 4.85 -21.14
C ALA A 324 -0.03 6.26 -21.13
N ARG A 325 -0.76 7.25 -21.68
CA ARG A 325 -0.33 8.65 -21.68
C ARG A 325 -0.23 9.19 -20.25
N THR A 326 -1.27 9.00 -19.45
CA THR A 326 -1.31 9.44 -18.05
C THR A 326 -0.15 8.84 -17.24
N LEU A 327 0.24 7.62 -17.57
CA LEU A 327 1.25 6.87 -16.84
C LEU A 327 2.68 7.27 -17.22
N LEU A 328 2.94 7.51 -18.52
CA LEU A 328 4.27 7.86 -19.03
C LEU A 328 4.60 9.37 -18.95
N GLU A 329 3.59 10.23 -18.76
CA GLU A 329 3.76 11.69 -18.59
C GLU A 329 3.77 12.16 -17.12
N ALA A 330 3.59 11.24 -16.15
CA ALA A 330 3.56 11.52 -14.71
C ALA A 330 4.94 11.39 -14.04
#